data_AF-A0A1V5A557-F1
#
_entry.id   AF-A0A1V5A557-F1
#
_cell.length_a   1.000
_cell.length_b   1.000
_cell.length_c   1.000
_cell.angle_alpha   90.00
_cell.angle_beta   90.00
_cell.angle_gamma   90.00
#
_symmetry.space_group_name_H-M   'P 1'
#
loop_
_entity.id
_entity.type
_entity.pdbx_description
1 polymer ?
#
loop_
_entity_poly.entity_id
_entity_poly.type
_entity_poly.pdbx_seq_one_letter_code
_entity_poly.pdbx_strand_id
1 'polypeptide(L)' 'MAASWIEAKKYAEREGLSHVYHDCDNETFGACREGETFGSFKEGVFIEHRCICMPSHLSAEEMETKEKQFHSENPDW' A
#
# COMPACT_ATOMS: atom_id res chain seq x y z
N MET A 1 8.02 0.54 -8.86
CA MET A 1 7.61 1.20 -7.61
C MET A 1 6.94 2.52 -7.98
N ALA A 2 5.86 2.86 -7.29
CA ALA A 2 5.12 4.11 -7.46
C ALA A 2 5.50 5.10 -6.36
N ALA A 3 5.32 6.38 -6.65
CA ALA A 3 5.51 7.47 -5.69
C ALA A 3 4.19 8.02 -5.13
N SER A 4 3.04 7.48 -5.56
CA SER A 4 1.71 7.92 -5.10
C SER A 4 0.63 6.87 -5.38
N TRP A 5 -0.54 7.05 -4.76
CA TRP A 5 -1.76 6.28 -5.06
C TRP A 5 -2.15 6.34 -6.54
N ILE A 6 -1.94 7.48 -7.21
CA ILE A 6 -2.24 7.64 -8.64
C ILE A 6 -1.39 6.67 -9.48
N GLU A 7 -0.09 6.62 -9.20
CA GLU A 7 0.82 5.73 -9.92
C GLU A 7 0.58 4.26 -9.56
N ALA A 8 0.34 3.96 -8.28
CA ALA A 8 0.02 2.62 -7.81
C ALA A 8 -1.22 2.07 -8.51
N LYS A 9 -2.27 2.90 -8.62
CA LYS A 9 -3.50 2.54 -9.35
C LYS A 9 -3.23 2.26 -10.82
N LYS A 10 -2.44 3.09 -11.51
CA LYS A 10 -2.06 2.84 -12.91
C LYS A 10 -1.32 1.52 -13.08
N TYR A 11 -0.46 1.15 -12.13
CA TYR A 11 0.19 -0.16 -12.14
C TYR A 11 -0.83 -1.27 -11.96
N ALA A 12 -1.76 -1.14 -11.00
CA ALA A 12 -2.79 -2.15 -10.79
C ALA A 12 -3.68 -2.35 -12.02
N GLU A 13 -4.10 -1.27 -12.69
CA GLU A 13 -4.88 -1.32 -13.93
C GLU A 13 -4.11 -2.00 -15.07
N ARG A 14 -2.82 -1.67 -15.23
CA ARG A 14 -1.97 -2.25 -16.28
C ARG A 14 -1.73 -3.74 -16.08
N GLU A 15 -1.53 -4.17 -14.84
CA GLU A 15 -1.21 -5.56 -14.49
C GLU A 15 -2.45 -6.40 -14.16
N GLY A 16 -3.65 -5.82 -14.17
CA GLY A 16 -4.91 -6.49 -13.83
C GLY A 16 -5.02 -6.90 -12.35
N LEU A 17 -4.41 -6.12 -11.45
CA LEU A 17 -4.37 -6.39 -10.01
C LEU A 17 -5.54 -5.71 -9.28
N SER A 18 -6.08 -6.39 -8.27
CA SER A 18 -7.26 -5.94 -7.53
C SER A 18 -6.94 -4.94 -6.40
N HIS A 19 -5.68 -4.82 -6.00
CA HIS A 19 -5.27 -4.03 -4.85
C HIS A 19 -4.03 -3.19 -5.13
N VAL A 20 -3.87 -2.16 -4.29
CA VAL A 20 -2.71 -1.30 -4.20
C VAL A 20 -2.28 -1.18 -2.75
N TYR A 21 -1.01 -0.83 -2.54
CA TYR A 21 -0.45 -0.67 -1.21
C TYR A 21 0.41 0.60 -1.11
N HIS A 22 0.53 1.10 0.11
CA HIS A 22 1.58 1.99 0.57
C HIS A 22 2.36 1.28 1.67
N ASP A 23 3.65 1.03 1.42
CA ASP A 23 4.62 0.58 2.41
C ASP A 23 5.15 1.81 3.15
N CYS A 24 4.64 2.03 4.36
CA CYS A 24 4.95 3.19 5.18
C CYS A 24 6.35 3.14 5.77
N ASP A 25 6.97 1.96 5.85
CA ASP A 25 8.34 1.82 6.36
C ASP A 25 9.37 2.23 5.32
N ASN A 26 9.05 2.09 4.02
CA ASN A 26 9.91 2.52 2.91
C ASN A 26 9.40 3.75 2.15
N GLU A 27 8.22 4.28 2.52
CA GLU A 27 7.52 5.36 1.81
C GLU A 27 7.31 5.06 0.31
N THR A 28 6.92 3.82 0.00
CA THR A 28 6.75 3.36 -1.39
C THR A 28 5.36 2.86 -1.68
N PHE A 29 4.86 3.14 -2.88
CA PHE A 29 3.55 2.68 -3.32
C PHE A 29 3.68 1.57 -4.37
N GLY A 30 2.64 0.75 -4.50
CA GLY A 30 2.62 -0.31 -5.49
C GLY A 30 1.26 -0.96 -5.68
N ALA A 31 1.23 -1.96 -6.56
CA ALA A 31 0.07 -2.79 -6.81
C ALA A 31 0.34 -4.20 -6.29
N CYS A 32 -0.70 -4.86 -5.80
CA CYS A 32 -0.60 -6.17 -5.18
C CYS A 32 -1.83 -7.04 -5.44
N ARG A 33 -1.70 -8.33 -5.14
CA ARG A 33 -2.85 -9.21 -4.99
C ARG A 33 -3.40 -9.12 -3.57
N GLU A 34 -4.67 -9.47 -3.45
CA GLU A 34 -5.32 -9.58 -2.16
C GLU A 34 -4.61 -10.64 -1.28
N GLY A 35 -4.31 -10.27 -0.03
CA GLY A 35 -3.68 -11.15 0.94
C GLY A 35 -2.15 -11.31 0.84
N GLU A 36 -1.48 -10.59 -0.07
CA GLU A 36 -0.01 -10.55 -0.09
C GLU A 36 0.54 -9.75 1.09
N THR A 37 1.53 -10.32 1.79
CA THR A 37 2.27 -9.67 2.88
C THR A 37 3.56 -9.04 2.34
N PHE A 38 3.88 -7.83 2.80
CA PHE A 38 5.06 -7.09 2.39
C PHE A 38 6.03 -6.97 3.57
N GLY A 39 7.32 -7.04 3.29
CA GLY A 39 8.34 -7.03 4.32
C GLY A 39 9.74 -7.14 3.78
N SER A 40 10.70 -7.17 4.69
CA SER A 40 12.11 -7.36 4.38
C SER A 40 12.68 -8.55 5.13
N PHE A 41 13.63 -9.23 4.49
CA PHE A 41 14.35 -10.32 5.13
C PHE A 41 15.63 -9.76 5.76
N LYS A 42 15.71 -9.78 7.09
CA LYS A 42 16.87 -9.28 7.86
C LYS A 42 17.38 -10.40 8.76
N GLU A 43 18.68 -10.68 8.67
CA GLU A 43 19.37 -11.63 9.55
C GLU A 43 18.73 -13.03 9.62
N GLY A 44 18.14 -13.52 8.52
CA GLY A 44 17.50 -14.84 8.51
C GLY A 44 16.02 -14.84 8.91
N VAL A 45 15.43 -13.67 9.20
CA VAL A 45 14.04 -13.53 9.63
C VAL A 45 13.30 -12.59 8.69
N PHE A 46 12.07 -12.95 8.33
CA PHE A 46 11.16 -12.05 7.61
C PHE A 46 10.49 -11.09 8.61
N ILE A 47 10.67 -9.80 8.38
CA ILE A 47 10.07 -8.72 9.16
C ILE A 47 9.02 -8.05 8.28
N GLU A 48 7.76 -8.19 8.67
CA GLU A 48 6.63 -7.57 7.97
C GLU A 48 6.70 -6.05 8.11
N HIS A 49 6.42 -5.35 7.02
CA HIS A 49 6.34 -3.89 7.00
C HIS A 49 4.94 -3.42 7.37
N ARG A 50 4.89 -2.19 7.86
CA ARG A 50 3.64 -1.47 8.07
C ARG A 50 3.09 -0.99 6.74
N CYS A 51 2.16 -1.76 6.17
CA CYS A 51 1.54 -1.45 4.88
C CYS A 51 0.05 -1.12 5.03
N ILE A 52 -0.38 -0.10 4.30
CA ILE A 52 -1.79 0.19 4.08
C ILE A 52 -2.18 -0.37 2.71
N CYS A 53 -3.06 -1.37 2.67
CA CYS A 53 -3.57 -1.96 1.44
C CYS A 53 -5.01 -1.54 1.19
N MET A 54 -5.33 -1.20 -0.06
CA MET A 54 -6.67 -0.78 -0.47
C MET A 54 -7.06 -1.37 -1.84
N PRO A 55 -8.36 -1.51 -2.15
CA PRO A 55 -8.81 -1.94 -3.47
C PRO A 55 -8.44 -0.94 -4.58
N SER A 56 -7.94 -1.44 -5.71
CA SER A 56 -7.48 -0.61 -6.85
C SER A 56 -8.61 0.13 -7.58
N HIS A 57 -9.86 -0.29 -7.39
CA HIS A 57 -11.03 0.37 -7.99
C HIS A 57 -11.36 1.73 -7.35
N LEU A 58 -10.88 2.00 -6.12
CA LEU A 58 -11.04 3.31 -5.48
C LEU A 58 -10.34 4.41 -6.28
N SER A 59 -10.80 5.65 -6.17
CA SER A 59 -10.07 6.81 -6.67
C SER A 59 -8.85 7.11 -5.79
N ALA A 60 -7.85 7.80 -6.34
CA ALA A 60 -6.68 8.22 -5.57
C ALA A 60 -7.05 9.15 -4.40
N GLU A 61 -8.01 10.06 -4.61
CA GLU A 61 -8.49 10.96 -3.55
C GLU A 61 -9.18 10.21 -2.40
N GLU A 62 -9.98 9.18 -2.72
CA GLU A 62 -10.58 8.31 -1.71
C GLU A 62 -9.51 7.54 -0.93
N MET A 63 -8.48 7.03 -1.61
CA MET A 63 -7.35 6.35 -0.96
C MET A 63 -6.58 7.27 -0.02
N GLU A 64 -6.22 8.47 -0.48
CA GLU A 64 -5.56 9.49 0.35
C GLU A 64 -6.40 9.88 1.57
N THR A 65 -7.72 10.01 1.40
CA THR A 65 -8.64 10.36 2.49
C THR A 65 -8.69 9.24 3.53
N LYS A 66 -8.82 7.99 3.07
CA LYS A 66 -8.83 6.80 3.95
C LYS A 66 -7.51 6.62 4.68
N GLU A 67 -6.39 6.85 4.00
CA GLU A 67 -5.06 6.79 4.62
C GLU A 67 -4.89 7.86 5.70
N LYS A 68 -5.25 9.11 5.42
CA LYS A 68 -5.22 10.19 6.42
C LYS A 68 -6.12 9.88 7.61
N GLN A 69 -7.31 9.34 7.36
CA GLN A 69 -8.22 8.92 8.41
C GLN A 69 -7.61 7.79 9.25
N PHE A 70 -7.03 6.78 8.62
CA PHE A 70 -6.38 5.67 9.31
C PHE A 70 -5.28 6.15 10.25
N HIS A 71 -4.39 7.04 9.80
CA HIS A 71 -3.35 7.62 10.65
C HIS A 71 -3.92 8.48 11.79
N SER A 72 -5.00 9.23 11.54
CA SER A 72 -5.67 10.01 12.58
C SER A 72 -6.32 9.14 13.66
N GLU A 73 -6.83 7.97 13.29
CA GLU A 73 -7.48 7.02 14.21
C GLU A 73 -6.47 6.12 14.93
N ASN A 74 -5.28 5.94 14.35
CA ASN A 74 -4.24 5.04 14.85
C ASN A 74 -2.88 5.76 14.95
N PRO A 75 -2.73 6.72 15.90
CA PRO A 75 -1.52 7.54 16.00
C PRO A 75 -0.26 6.77 16.43
N ASP A 76 -0.42 5.63 17.11
CA ASP A 76 0.67 4.79 17.61
C ASP A 76 1.04 3.63 16.67
N TRP A 77 0.43 3.59 15.48
CA TRP A 77 0.70 2.58 14.47
C TRP A 77 2.00 2.86 13.71
#